data_AF-C9LUZ7-F1
#
_entry.id   AF-C9LUZ7-F1
#
_cell.length_a   1.000
_cell.length_b   1.000
_cell.length_c   1.000
_cell.angle_alpha   90.00
_cell.angle_beta   90.00
_cell.angle_gamma   90.00
#
_symmetry.space_group_name_H-M   'P 1'
#
loop_
_entity.id
_entity.type
_entity.pdbx_description
1 polymer ?
#
loop_
_entity_poly.entity_id
_entity_poly.type
_entity_poly.pdbx_seq_one_letter_code
_entity_poly.pdbx_strand_id
1 'polypeptide(L)' 'MEQRIKYNPKDYVDYLEESMTLFAEAMQAGDAFLMRSTWRRMYADTKQAVKEHFLSSQEREEILDYYEELTPDV' A
#
# COMPACT_ATOMS: atom_id res chain seq x y z
N MET A 1 -6.44 25.41 -13.55
CA MET A 1 -5.59 24.34 -14.12
C MET A 1 -5.83 23.10 -13.28
N GLU A 2 -6.62 22.15 -13.78
CA GLU A 2 -6.71 20.84 -13.14
C GLU A 2 -5.36 20.16 -13.29
N GLN A 3 -4.60 20.05 -12.20
CA GLN A 3 -3.46 19.14 -12.16
C GLN A 3 -4.03 17.72 -12.26
N ARG A 4 -4.18 17.21 -13.48
CA ARG A 4 -4.26 15.77 -13.68
C ARG A 4 -2.91 15.22 -13.26
N ILE A 5 -2.82 14.74 -12.02
CA ILE A 5 -1.76 13.82 -11.62
C ILE A 5 -1.90 12.65 -12.58
N LYS A 6 -1.05 12.64 -13.60
CA LYS A 6 -1.07 11.62 -14.64
C LYS A 6 -0.41 10.41 -14.01
N TYR A 7 -1.24 9.53 -13.47
CA TYR A 7 -0.94 8.15 -13.16
C TYR A 7 0.19 7.64 -14.07
N ASN A 8 1.33 7.31 -13.46
CA ASN A 8 2.50 6.80 -14.16
C ASN A 8 2.75 5.36 -13.70
N PRO A 9 2.59 4.36 -14.58
CA PRO A 9 2.80 2.97 -14.25
C PRO A 9 4.20 2.64 -13.71
N LYS A 10 5.19 3.52 -13.90
CA LYS A 10 6.55 3.32 -13.41
C LYS A 10 6.74 3.65 -11.93
N ASP A 11 5.83 4.41 -11.34
CA ASP A 11 5.99 4.96 -9.98
C ASP A 11 5.28 4.07 -8.93
N TYR A 12 4.84 2.87 -9.33
CA TYR A 12 4.08 1.96 -8.46
C TYR A 12 4.87 1.41 -7.29
N VAL A 13 6.15 1.14 -7.51
CA VAL A 13 7.05 0.71 -6.44
C VAL A 13 7.20 1.84 -5.43
N ASP A 14 7.32 3.09 -5.90
CA ASP A 14 7.41 4.27 -5.06
C ASP A 14 6.11 4.48 -4.26
N TYR A 15 4.93 4.33 -4.87
CA TYR A 15 3.64 4.43 -4.15
C TYR A 15 3.45 3.33 -3.10
N LEU A 16 3.91 2.11 -3.40
CA LEU A 16 3.88 1.02 -2.44
C LEU A 16 4.84 1.29 -1.27
N GLU A 17 6.04 1.80 -1.54
CA GLU A 17 7.02 2.20 -0.52
C GLU A 17 6.49 3.35 0.36
N GLU A 18 5.86 4.36 -0.24
CA GLU A 18 5.19 5.44 0.48
C GLU A 18 4.09 4.90 1.40
N SER A 19 3.27 3.96 0.91
CA SER A 19 2.25 3.31 1.72
C SER A 19 2.88 2.50 2.88
N MET A 20 3.97 1.76 2.65
CA MET A 20 4.67 1.01 3.71
C MET A 20 5.25 1.93 4.78
N THR A 21 5.85 3.04 4.35
CA THR A 21 6.39 4.07 5.25
C THR A 21 5.28 4.69 6.09
N LEU A 22 4.18 5.12 5.47
CA LEU A 22 3.06 5.73 6.17
C LEU A 22 2.39 4.76 7.16
N PHE A 23 2.34 3.47 6.84
CA PHE A 23 1.84 2.46 7.76
C PHE A 23 2.74 2.34 8.99
N ALA A 24 4.06 2.29 8.79
CA ALA A 24 5.01 2.23 9.89
C ALA A 24 4.93 3.46 10.80
N GLU A 25 4.79 4.67 10.23
CA GLU A 25 4.57 5.90 10.99
C GLU A 25 3.24 5.86 11.78
N ALA A 26 2.15 5.41 11.14
CA ALA A 26 0.86 5.27 11.79
C ALA A 26 0.91 4.27 12.97
N MET A 27 1.61 3.16 12.78
CA MET A 27 1.82 2.15 13.81
C MET A 27 2.60 2.71 15.01
N GLN A 28 3.67 3.47 14.76
CA GLN A 28 4.43 4.14 15.82
C GLN A 28 3.59 5.18 16.59
N ALA A 29 2.69 5.88 15.89
CA ALA A 29 1.78 6.84 16.48
C ALA A 29 0.56 6.20 17.18
N GLY A 30 0.32 4.90 17.01
CA GLY A 30 -0.88 4.22 17.50
C GLY A 30 -2.16 4.62 16.74
N ASP A 31 -2.04 5.15 15.53
CA ASP A 31 -3.17 5.59 14.71
C ASP A 31 -3.75 4.42 13.91
N ALA A 32 -4.62 3.64 14.55
CA ALA A 32 -5.25 2.47 13.95
C ALA A 32 -6.12 2.81 12.73
N PHE A 33 -6.71 4.01 12.67
CA PHE A 33 -7.49 4.43 11.51
C PHE A 33 -6.59 4.63 10.29
N LEU A 34 -5.45 5.32 10.49
CA LEU A 34 -4.48 5.52 9.43
C LEU A 34 -3.84 4.20 8.99
N MET A 35 -3.52 3.29 9.91
CA MET A 35 -3.04 1.93 9.57
C MET A 35 -4.02 1.22 8.62
N ARG A 36 -5.32 1.16 8.96
CA ARG A 36 -6.34 0.52 8.11
C ARG A 36 -6.51 1.23 6.76
N SER A 37 -6.45 2.57 6.74
CA SER A 37 -6.52 3.34 5.51
C SER A 37 -5.33 3.05 4.60
N THR A 38 -4.13 2.96 5.15
CA THR A 38 -2.90 2.71 4.40
C THR A 38 -2.80 1.27 3.92
N TRP A 39 -3.24 0.28 4.70
CA TRP A 39 -3.39 -1.10 4.24
C TRP A 39 -4.29 -1.20 2.99
N ARG A 40 -5.42 -0.47 2.96
CA ARG A 40 -6.29 -0.41 1.77
C ARG A 40 -5.60 0.21 0.55
N ARG A 41 -4.67 1.16 0.75
CA ARG A 41 -3.85 1.70 -0.35
C ARG A 41 -2.88 0.65 -0.88
N MET A 42 -2.15 -0.04 0.01
CA MET A 42 -1.29 -1.17 -0.36
C MET A 42 -2.04 -2.24 -1.16
N TYR A 43 -3.28 -2.56 -0.79
CA TYR A 43 -4.12 -3.48 -1.54
C TYR A 43 -4.32 -3.05 -3.01
N ALA A 44 -4.56 -1.76 -3.23
CA ALA A 44 -4.73 -1.21 -4.58
C ALA A 44 -3.40 -1.15 -5.34
N ASP A 45 -2.34 -0.68 -4.69
CA ASP A 45 -1.02 -0.52 -5.30
C ASP A 45 -0.42 -1.88 -5.69
N THR A 46 -0.49 -2.88 -4.80
CA THR A 46 -0.03 -4.25 -5.09
C THR A 46 -0.85 -4.91 -6.20
N LYS A 47 -2.18 -4.71 -6.24
CA LYS A 47 -3.03 -5.24 -7.33
C LYS A 47 -2.57 -4.72 -8.69
N GLN A 48 -2.19 -3.45 -8.73
CA GLN A 48 -1.75 -2.81 -9.96
C GLN A 48 -0.30 -3.17 -10.31
N ALA A 49 0.59 -3.28 -9.33
CA ALA A 49 1.94 -3.79 -9.52
C ALA A 49 1.94 -5.23 -10.08
N VAL A 50 0.99 -6.09 -9.65
CA VAL A 50 0.79 -7.42 -10.24
C VAL A 50 0.35 -7.34 -11.70
N LYS A 51 -0.59 -6.43 -12.02
CA LYS A 51 -1.08 -6.24 -13.39
C LYS A 51 0.04 -5.79 -14.36
N GLU A 52 0.97 -4.98 -13.88
CA GLU A 52 2.12 -4.48 -14.65
C GLU A 52 3.35 -5.39 -14.55
N HIS A 53 3.23 -6.55 -13.90
CA HIS A 53 4.30 -7.55 -13.72
C HIS A 53 5.51 -7.07 -12.89
N PHE A 54 5.34 -6.06 -12.03
CA PHE A 54 6.34 -5.64 -11.04
C PHE A 54 6.34 -6.50 -9.77
N LEU A 55 5.23 -7.17 -9.49
CA LEU A 55 5.07 -8.16 -8.42
C LEU A 55 4.40 -9.41 -8.97
N SER A 56 4.75 -10.56 -8.44
CA SER A 56 3.97 -11.79 -8.60
C SER A 56 2.71 -11.75 -7.73
N SER A 57 1.73 -12.59 -8.07
CA SER A 57 0.53 -12.73 -7.23
C SER A 57 0.85 -13.27 -5.84
N GLN A 58 1.87 -14.13 -5.72
CA GLN A 58 2.31 -14.68 -4.44
C GLN A 58 2.96 -13.59 -3.56
N GLU A 59 3.89 -12.80 -4.11
CA GLU A 59 4.51 -11.68 -3.37
C GLU A 59 3.45 -10.68 -2.89
N ARG A 60 2.40 -10.46 -3.68
CA ARG A 60 1.26 -9.63 -3.25
C ARG A 60 0.53 -10.23 -2.04
N GLU A 61 0.24 -11.52 -2.04
CA GLU A 61 -0.42 -12.18 -0.91
C GLU A 61 0.44 -12.09 0.36
N GLU A 62 1.74 -12.39 0.25
CA GLU A 62 2.69 -12.31 1.36
C GLU A 62 2.77 -10.89 1.98
N ILE A 63 2.76 -9.85 1.14
CA ILE A 63 2.72 -8.45 1.62
C ILE A 63 1.40 -8.16 2.35
N LEU A 64 0.26 -8.53 1.75
CA LEU A 64 -1.05 -8.17 2.31
C LEU A 64 -1.33 -8.89 3.61
N ASP A 65 -1.00 -10.18 3.71
CA ASP A 65 -1.16 -10.98 4.92
C ASP A 65 -0.32 -10.39 6.07
N TYR A 66 0.94 -10.03 5.81
CA TYR A 66 1.82 -9.41 6.81
C TYR A 66 1.24 -8.11 7.40
N TYR A 67 0.78 -7.19 6.54
CA TYR A 67 0.22 -5.92 7.04
C TYR A 67 -1.21 -6.06 7.59
N GLU A 68 -1.96 -7.10 7.19
CA GLU A 68 -3.26 -7.41 7.76
C GLU A 68 -3.12 -7.87 9.21
N GLU A 69 -2.18 -8.76 9.52
CA GLU A 69 -1.89 -9.22 10.89
C GLU A 69 -1.50 -8.07 11.84
N LEU A 70 -0.88 -7.02 11.30
CA LEU A 70 -0.49 -5.82 12.04
C LEU A 70 -1.62 -4.80 12.18
N THR A 71 -2.69 -4.90 11.39
CA THR A 71 -3.78 -3.91 11.38
C THR A 71 -4.79 -4.21 12.48
N PRO A 72 -5.03 -3.29 13.44
CA PRO A 72 -5.98 -3.53 14.52
C PRO A 72 -7.43 -3.72 14.02
N ASP A 73 -8.15 -4.62 14.69
CA ASP A 73 -9.61 -4.72 14.60
C ASP A 73 -10.25 -3.51 15.28
N VAL A 74 -10.42 -2.42 14.51
CA VAL A 74 -11.26 -1.27 14.90
C VAL A 74 -12.70 -1.43 14.49
#